data_AF-A0A2T3J4M3-F1
#
_entry.id   AF-A0A2T3J4M3-F1
#
_cell.length_a   1.000
_cell.length_b   1.000
_cell.length_c   1.000
_cell.angle_alpha   90.00
_cell.angle_beta   90.00
_cell.angle_gamma   90.00
#
_symmetry.space_group_name_H-M   'P 1'
#
loop_
_entity.id
_entity.type
_entity.pdbx_description
1 polymer ?
#
loop_
_entity_poly.entity_id
_entity_poly.type
_entity_poly.pdbx_seq_one_letter_code
_entity_poly.pdbx_strand_id
1 'polypeptide(L)' 'MAQTAHALHILVKHKEQAEDIMKQLKQGKKFADLARKHSTCPSGKKGGDLGEFRKGQMVPQFENVVNVLTP' A
#
# COMPACT_ATOMS: atom_id res chain seq x y z
N MET A 1 0.91 12.91 21.22
CA MET A 1 1.38 11.56 20.86
C MET A 1 1.38 11.49 19.34
N ALA A 2 2.54 11.44 18.70
CA ALA A 2 2.61 11.36 17.25
C ALA A 2 2.20 9.94 16.82
N GLN A 3 1.00 9.80 16.27
CA GLN A 3 0.56 8.56 15.64
C GLN A 3 1.31 8.44 14.31
N THR A 4 2.44 7.74 14.33
CA THR A 4 3.11 7.24 13.15
C THR A 4 2.52 5.89 12.80
N ALA A 5 2.26 5.64 11.53
CA ALA A 5 1.80 4.36 11.04
C ALA A 5 2.77 3.86 9.97
N HIS A 6 2.99 2.55 9.97
CA HIS A 6 3.74 1.86 8.92
C HIS A 6 2.75 1.06 8.07
N ALA A 7 2.77 1.28 6.76
CA ALA A 7 1.87 0.58 5.84
C ALA A 7 2.55 0.29 4.50
N LEU A 8 2.12 -0.81 3.90
CA LEU A 8 2.47 -1.19 2.54
C LEU A 8 1.30 -0.85 1.63
N HIS A 9 1.55 -0.09 0.55
CA HIS A 9 0.52 0.23 -0.44
C HIS A 9 0.94 -0.11 -1.86
N ILE A 10 -0.05 -0.47 -2.68
CA ILE A 10 0.11 -0.65 -4.12
C ILE A 10 -0.89 0.25 -4.80
N LEU A 11 -0.39 1.33 -5.42
CA LEU A 11 -1.22 2.25 -6.17
C LEU A 11 -1.23 1.83 -7.64
N VAL A 12 -2.38 1.35 -8.10
CA VAL A 12 -2.61 0.98 -9.51
C VAL A 12 -3.57 1.97 -10.17
N LYS A 13 -3.45 2.15 -11.48
CA LYS A 13 -4.36 3.03 -12.24
C LYS A 13 -5.70 2.35 -12.56
N HIS A 14 -5.68 1.03 -12.73
CA HIS A 14 -6.85 0.26 -13.17
C HIS A 14 -7.32 -0.70 -12.09
N LYS A 15 -8.64 -0.82 -11.94
CA LYS A 15 -9.28 -1.76 -11.01
C LYS A 15 -8.91 -3.21 -11.34
N GLU A 16 -8.82 -3.56 -12.62
CA GLU A 16 -8.42 -4.90 -13.07
C GLU A 16 -7.04 -5.30 -12.56
N GLN A 17 -6.10 -4.36 -12.51
CA GLN A 17 -4.77 -4.61 -11.94
C GLN A 17 -4.85 -4.85 -10.44
N ALA A 18 -5.71 -4.12 -9.71
CA ALA A 18 -5.92 -4.35 -8.28
C ALA A 18 -6.49 -5.75 -8.02
N GLU A 19 -7.47 -6.16 -8.81
CA GLU A 19 -8.10 -7.47 -8.72
C GLU A 19 -7.12 -8.60 -9.07
N ASP A 20 -6.29 -8.42 -10.09
CA ASP A 20 -5.26 -9.38 -10.47
C ASP A 20 -4.20 -9.53 -9.37
N ILE A 21 -3.72 -8.41 -8.81
CA ILE A 21 -2.81 -8.41 -7.65
C ILE A 21 -3.46 -9.11 -6.46
N MET A 22 -4.74 -8.88 -6.19
CA MET A 22 -5.43 -9.55 -5.10
C MET A 22 -5.57 -11.06 -5.33
N LYS A 23 -5.79 -11.51 -6.57
CA LYS A 23 -5.75 -12.94 -6.92
C LYS A 23 -4.35 -13.52 -6.74
N GLN A 24 -3.32 -12.80 -7.18
CA GLN A 24 -1.92 -13.19 -7.04
C GLN A 24 -1.49 -13.28 -5.56
N LEU A 25 -1.93 -12.34 -4.72
CA LEU A 25 -1.73 -12.37 -3.28
C LEU A 25 -2.40 -13.60 -2.64
N LYS A 26 -3.65 -13.92 -3.05
CA LYS A 26 -4.35 -15.13 -2.60
C LYS A 26 -3.65 -16.43 -3.04
N GLN A 27 -2.94 -16.40 -4.16
CA GLN A 27 -2.11 -17.51 -4.63
C GLN A 27 -0.77 -17.65 -3.85
N GLY A 28 -0.47 -16.76 -2.91
CA GLY A 28 0.76 -16.79 -2.12
C GLY A 28 1.93 -16.02 -2.74
N LYS A 29 1.70 -15.18 -3.75
CA LYS A 29 2.74 -14.28 -4.25
C LYS A 29 3.04 -13.18 -3.24
N LYS A 30 4.31 -12.74 -3.21
CA LYS A 30 4.77 -11.71 -2.28
C LYS A 30 4.23 -10.34 -2.69
N PHE A 31 3.65 -9.62 -1.72
CA PHE A 31 3.18 -8.24 -1.90
C PHE A 31 4.27 -7.31 -2.44
N ALA A 32 5.51 -7.45 -1.95
CA ALA A 32 6.63 -6.65 -2.39
C ALA A 32 6.96 -6.80 -3.89
N ASP A 33 6.81 -8.00 -4.46
CA ASP A 33 7.07 -8.25 -5.88
C ASP A 33 5.98 -7.63 -6.76
N LEU A 34 4.72 -7.75 -6.32
CA LEU A 34 3.58 -7.14 -7.00
C LEU A 34 3.62 -5.62 -6.91
N ALA A 35 3.98 -5.08 -5.76
CA ALA A 35 4.18 -3.67 -5.56
C ALA A 35 5.30 -3.12 -6.45
N ARG A 36 6.43 -3.83 -6.60
CA ARG A 36 7.51 -3.43 -7.51
C ARG A 36 7.09 -3.41 -8.97
N LYS A 37 6.24 -4.35 -9.39
CA LYS A 37 5.79 -4.47 -10.78
C LYS A 37 4.62 -3.57 -11.14
N HIS A 38 3.68 -3.38 -10.22
CA HIS A 38 2.40 -2.73 -10.50
C HIS A 38 2.21 -1.38 -9.81
N SER A 39 2.93 -1.09 -8.72
CA SER A 39 2.77 0.20 -8.04
C SER A 39 3.32 1.32 -8.90
N THR A 40 2.49 2.32 -9.11
CA THR A 40 2.84 3.55 -9.83
C THR A 40 3.43 4.63 -8.92
N CYS A 41 3.51 4.36 -7.61
CA CYS A 41 4.15 5.23 -6.63
C CYS A 41 5.67 4.99 -6.60
N PRO A 42 6.52 6.00 -6.32
CA PRO A 42 7.95 5.80 -6.09
C PRO A 42 8.27 4.78 -4.98
N SER A 43 7.36 4.57 -4.01
CA SER A 43 7.47 3.52 -3.00
C SER A 43 7.38 2.09 -3.57
N GLY A 44 6.89 1.93 -4.80
CA GLY A 44 6.90 0.67 -5.53
C GLY A 44 8.29 0.04 -5.59
N LYS A 45 9.35 0.84 -5.75
CA LYS A 45 10.74 0.34 -5.75
C LYS A 45 11.16 -0.32 -4.43
N LYS A 46 10.53 0.05 -3.30
CA LYS A 46 10.73 -0.56 -1.98
C LYS A 46 9.73 -1.69 -1.68
N GLY A 47 8.99 -2.18 -2.69
CA GLY A 47 7.95 -3.19 -2.46
C GLY A 47 6.66 -2.60 -1.89
N GLY A 48 6.38 -1.34 -2.18
CA GLY A 48 5.17 -0.65 -1.69
C GLY A 48 5.31 -0.10 -0.29
N ASP A 49 6.50 -0.20 0.31
CA ASP A 49 6.79 0.31 1.64
C ASP A 49 6.83 1.84 1.63
N LEU A 50 5.86 2.44 2.32
CA LEU A 50 5.74 3.89 2.51
C LEU A 50 6.58 4.39 3.69
N GLY A 51 7.17 3.51 4.48
CA GLY A 51 7.82 3.82 5.73
C GLY A 51 6.83 4.26 6.80
N GLU A 52 7.36 4.88 7.85
CA GLU A 52 6.54 5.51 8.87
C GLU A 52 6.07 6.87 8.37
N PHE A 53 4.76 7.03 8.22
CA PHE A 53 4.15 8.31 7.87
C PHE A 53 3.29 8.82 9.02
N ARG A 54 3.15 10.15 9.07
CA ARG A 54 2.31 10.83 10.07
C ARG A 54 0.94 11.16 9.46
N LYS A 55 -0.11 11.08 10.27
CA LYS A 55 -0.83 12.31 10.67
C LYS A 55 -1.03 13.40 9.60
N GLY A 56 -1.72 13.21 8.48
CA GLY A 56 -1.96 14.26 7.46
C GLY A 56 -0.98 14.30 6.29
N GLN A 57 -0.09 13.32 6.13
CA GLN A 57 0.82 13.22 4.97
C GLN A 57 0.22 12.43 3.79
N MET A 58 -0.97 11.84 3.96
CA MET A 58 -1.60 11.00 2.95
C MET A 58 -3.03 11.45 2.64
N VAL A 59 -3.56 10.94 1.53
CA VAL A 59 -4.93 11.26 1.11
C VAL A 59 -5.94 10.79 2.17
N PRO A 60 -7.04 11.51 2.38
CA PRO A 60 -8.00 11.20 3.46
C PRO A 60 -8.56 9.78 3.39
N GLN A 61 -8.75 9.25 2.18
CA GLN A 61 -9.21 7.86 2.00
C GLN A 61 -8.20 6.84 2.56
N PHE A 62 -6.90 7.10 2.38
CA PHE A 62 -5.85 6.22 2.89
C PHE A 62 -5.70 6.38 4.40
N GLU A 63 -5.78 7.61 4.92
CA GLU A 63 -5.74 7.87 6.35
C GLU A 63 -6.86 7.16 7.11
N ASN A 64 -8.10 7.15 6.59
CA ASN A 64 -9.20 6.42 7.20
C ASN A 64 -8.90 4.93 7.31
N VAL A 65 -8.32 4.33 6.27
CA VAL A 65 -7.98 2.91 6.25
C VAL A 65 -6.82 2.61 7.21
N VAL A 66 -5.79 3.46 7.25
CA VAL A 66 -4.66 3.32 8.18
C VAL A 66 -5.08 3.49 9.63
N ASN A 67 -5.97 4.45 9.90
CA ASN A 67 -6.48 4.70 11.25
C ASN A 67 -7.29 3.50 11.77
N VAL A 68 -7.94 2.75 10.87
CA VAL A 68 -8.64 1.49 11.17
C VAL A 68 -7.68 0.30 11.25
N LEU A 69 -6.58 0.31 10.49
CA LEU A 69 -5.53 -0.72 10.48
C LEU A 69 -4.49 -0.56 11.59
N THR A 70 -4.78 0.25 12.61
CA THR A 70 -3.91 0.34 13.79
C THR A 70 -3.73 -1.06 14.41
N PRO A 71 -2.47 -1.48 14.70
CA PRO A 71 -2.23 -2.72 15.44
C PRO A 71 -2.65 -2.61 16.90
#